data_AF-A0A560C304-F1
#
_entry.id   AF-A0A560C304-F1
#
_cell.length_a   1.000
_cell.length_b   1.000
_cell.length_c   1.000
_cell.angle_alpha   90.00
_cell.angle_beta   90.00
_cell.angle_gamma   90.00
#
_symmetry.space_group_name_H-M   'P 1'
#
loop_
_entity.id
_entity.type
_entity.pdbx_description
1 polymer ?
#
loop_
_entity_poly.entity_id
_entity_poly.type
_entity_poly.pdbx_seq_one_letter_code
_entity_poly.pdbx_strand_id
1 'polypeptide(L)'
;MLQSLPRTAPNSLLEQGLIRALKSFNGLLHVVLAIALVAASAMVVWEFFIEAWAAFQKDQLAHGFLHALGVLFIVWTLSALISAEVDYVRTNRFHLRVFLEVAMITLLRQLIVRPVQAVAGDVQTGDWSSLWQYGLLLAGLITVAIAHRLIGDEDALKR
;
A
#
# COMPACT_ATOMS: atom_id res chain seq x y z
N MET A 1 14.57 45.51 42.29
CA MET A 1 15.62 44.61 41.79
C MET A 1 15.03 43.21 41.62
N LEU A 2 14.46 42.90 40.45
CA LEU A 2 14.11 41.53 40.07
C LEU A 2 14.65 41.33 38.65
N GLN A 3 15.72 40.55 38.59
CA GLN A 3 16.44 40.21 37.37
C GLN A 3 15.52 39.44 36.43
N SER A 4 15.17 40.06 35.31
CA SER A 4 14.70 39.37 34.12
C SER A 4 15.88 38.55 33.57
N LEU A 5 15.89 37.25 33.86
CA LEU A 5 16.82 36.31 33.22
C LEU A 5 16.25 35.91 31.85
N PRO A 6 16.89 36.31 30.74
CA PRO A 6 16.58 35.70 29.45
C PRO A 6 17.20 34.30 29.43
N ARG A 7 16.37 33.26 29.54
CA ARG A 7 16.77 31.89 29.16
C ARG A 7 16.69 31.78 27.63
N THR A 8 17.73 32.25 26.94
CA THR A 8 17.96 31.85 25.55
C THR A 8 18.41 30.39 25.54
N ALA A 9 17.51 29.49 25.13
CA ALA A 9 17.82 28.07 24.98
C ALA A 9 18.76 27.86 23.77
N PRO A 10 19.94 27.23 23.95
CA PRO A 10 20.90 26.95 22.87
C PRO A 10 20.47 25.83 21.89
N ASN A 11 19.25 25.28 22.02
CA ASN A 11 18.81 24.07 21.31
C ASN A 11 18.00 24.35 20.03
N SER A 12 17.62 25.60 19.77
CA SER A 12 16.79 25.94 18.60
C SER A 12 17.51 25.74 17.27
N LEU A 13 18.85 25.87 17.22
CA LEU A 13 19.63 25.63 16.00
C LEU A 13 19.75 24.15 15.68
N LEU A 14 19.88 23.30 16.71
CA LEU A 14 19.90 21.84 16.55
C LEU A 14 18.52 21.31 16.17
N GLU A 15 17.45 21.79 16.81
CA GLU A 15 16.08 21.45 16.44
C GLU A 15 15.75 21.91 15.01
N GLN A 16 16.13 23.14 14.63
CA GLN A 16 15.93 23.63 13.27
C GLN A 16 16.73 22.82 12.24
N GLY A 17 17.97 22.44 12.57
CA GLY A 17 18.80 21.56 11.77
C GLY A 17 18.18 20.16 11.61
N LEU A 18 17.69 19.57 12.71
CA LEU A 18 17.04 18.26 12.72
C LEU A 18 15.73 18.28 11.93
N ILE A 19 14.89 19.31 12.12
CA ILE A 19 13.63 19.47 11.39
C ILE A 19 13.90 19.67 9.89
N ARG A 20 14.93 20.43 9.53
CA ARG A 20 15.32 20.63 8.11
C ARG A 20 15.87 19.35 7.49
N ALA A 21 16.70 18.61 8.24
CA ALA A 21 17.20 17.31 7.83
C ALA A 21 16.06 16.29 7.64
N LEU A 22 15.13 16.19 8.60
CA LEU A 22 13.93 15.34 8.50
C LEU A 22 13.08 15.71 7.30
N LYS A 23 12.86 17.01 7.06
CA LYS A 23 12.07 17.47 5.91
C LYS A 23 12.74 17.14 4.57
N SER A 24 14.06 17.31 4.48
CA SER A 24 14.83 16.97 3.29
C SER A 24 14.87 15.45 3.06
N PHE A 25 15.03 14.66 4.11
CA PHE A 25 15.03 13.20 4.04
C PHE A 25 13.66 12.67 3.63
N ASN A 26 12.58 13.21 4.19
CA ASN A 26 11.23 12.88 3.78
C ASN A 26 11.01 13.18 2.29
N GLY A 27 11.43 14.37 1.82
CA GLY A 27 11.38 14.70 0.40
C GLY A 27 12.17 13.73 -0.49
N LEU A 28 13.36 13.31 -0.07
CA LEU A 28 14.17 12.33 -0.80
C LEU A 28 13.49 10.96 -0.87
N LEU A 29 12.92 10.48 0.25
CA LEU A 29 12.19 9.21 0.30
C LEU A 29 11.04 9.18 -0.71
N HIS A 30 10.30 10.28 -0.82
CA HIS A 30 9.20 10.41 -1.78
C HIS A 30 9.71 10.40 -3.23
N VAL A 31 10.78 11.14 -3.54
CA VAL A 31 11.36 11.10 -4.89
C VAL A 31 11.82 9.69 -5.29
N VAL A 32 12.47 8.97 -4.37
CA VAL A 32 12.89 7.58 -4.61
C VAL A 32 11.68 6.67 -4.77
N LEU A 33 10.63 6.84 -3.95
CA LEU A 33 9.39 6.07 -4.04
C LEU A 33 8.66 6.30 -5.37
N ALA A 34 8.56 7.54 -5.82
CA ALA A 34 7.94 7.90 -7.10
C ALA A 34 8.65 7.22 -8.28
N ILE A 35 9.99 7.25 -8.29
CA ILE A 35 10.79 6.58 -9.33
C ILE A 35 10.59 5.06 -9.27
N ALA A 36 10.62 4.47 -8.07
CA ALA A 36 10.40 3.04 -7.89
C ALA A 36 9.00 2.60 -8.36
N LEU A 37 7.97 3.40 -8.09
CA LEU A 37 6.59 3.13 -8.50
C LEU A 37 6.42 3.18 -10.02
N VAL A 38 7.02 4.17 -10.69
CA VAL A 38 6.99 4.26 -12.15
C VAL A 38 7.71 3.06 -12.79
N ALA A 39 8.87 2.68 -12.26
CA ALA A 39 9.61 1.52 -12.75
C ALA A 39 8.85 0.21 -12.53
N ALA A 40 8.27 0.01 -11.34
CA ALA A 40 7.45 -1.16 -11.02
C ALA A 40 6.20 -1.23 -11.92
N SER A 41 5.52 -0.11 -12.14
CA SER A 41 4.37 -0.05 -13.04
C SER A 41 4.74 -0.47 -14.47
N ALA A 42 5.87 -0.02 -14.99
CA ALA A 42 6.33 -0.44 -16.32
C ALA A 42 6.61 -1.95 -16.40
N MET A 43 7.26 -2.53 -15.37
CA MET A 43 7.53 -3.97 -15.31
C MET A 43 6.24 -4.81 -15.24
N VAL A 44 5.29 -4.41 -14.39
CA VAL A 44 4.04 -5.18 -14.22
C VAL A 44 3.16 -5.08 -15.46
N VAL A 45 3.09 -3.93 -16.11
CA VAL A 45 2.37 -3.79 -17.39
C VAL A 45 2.97 -4.72 -18.44
N TRP A 46 4.29 -4.87 -18.47
CA TRP A 46 4.96 -5.80 -19.37
C TRP A 46 4.60 -7.27 -19.07
N GLU A 47 4.61 -7.68 -17.81
CA GLU A 47 4.18 -9.03 -17.39
C GLU A 47 2.72 -9.31 -17.77
N PHE A 48 1.83 -8.33 -17.57
CA PHE A 48 0.42 -8.44 -17.95
C PHE A 48 0.24 -8.81 -19.43
N PHE A 49 0.99 -8.16 -20.34
CA PHE A 49 0.90 -8.44 -21.77
C PHE A 49 1.34 -9.88 -22.12
N ILE A 50 2.42 -10.36 -21.50
CA ILE A 50 2.92 -11.72 -21.72
C ILE A 50 1.90 -12.75 -21.23
N GLU A 51 1.35 -12.55 -20.04
CA GLU A 51 0.38 -13.46 -19.46
C GLU A 51 -0.97 -13.46 -20.19
N ALA A 52 -1.44 -12.28 -20.60
CA ALA A 52 -2.65 -12.15 -21.39
C ALA A 52 -2.54 -12.91 -22.72
N TRP A 53 -1.37 -12.83 -23.36
CA TRP A 53 -1.09 -13.58 -24.59
C TRP A 53 -0.98 -15.09 -24.36
N ALA A 54 -0.36 -15.50 -23.25
CA ALA A 54 -0.22 -16.91 -22.88
C ALA A 54 -1.57 -17.57 -22.51
N ALA A 55 -2.46 -16.83 -21.85
CA ALA A 55 -3.81 -17.29 -21.49
C ALA A 55 -4.69 -17.54 -22.71
N PHE A 56 -4.51 -16.75 -23.78
CA PHE A 56 -5.26 -16.89 -25.04
C PHE A 56 -4.91 -18.18 -25.80
N GLN A 57 -3.73 -18.75 -25.59
CA GLN A 57 -3.24 -19.93 -26.34
C GLN A 57 -3.53 -21.28 -25.69
N LYS A 58 -3.85 -21.34 -24.38
CA LYS A 58 -3.84 -22.61 -23.61
C LYS A 58 -5.20 -23.26 -23.34
N ASP A 59 -6.32 -22.78 -23.90
CA ASP A 59 -7.70 -23.33 -23.72
C ASP A 59 -8.21 -23.45 -22.26
N GLN A 60 -7.38 -23.17 -21.24
CA GLN A 60 -7.76 -23.10 -19.84
C GLN A 60 -8.23 -21.68 -19.49
N LEU A 61 -9.30 -21.26 -20.15
CA LEU A 61 -9.83 -19.89 -20.07
C LEU A 61 -10.12 -19.45 -18.63
N ALA A 62 -10.66 -20.33 -17.78
CA ALA A 62 -10.98 -19.97 -16.40
C ALA A 62 -9.73 -19.65 -15.55
N HIS A 63 -8.67 -20.46 -15.69
CA HIS A 63 -7.43 -20.26 -14.93
C HIS A 63 -6.64 -19.07 -15.48
N GLY A 64 -6.50 -18.96 -16.80
CA GLY A 64 -5.84 -17.84 -17.45
C GLY A 64 -6.55 -16.50 -17.23
N PHE A 65 -7.88 -16.49 -17.23
CA PHE A 65 -8.67 -15.29 -16.94
C PHE A 65 -8.51 -14.82 -15.49
N LEU A 66 -8.61 -15.72 -14.51
CA LEU A 66 -8.40 -15.37 -13.10
C LEU A 66 -6.95 -14.93 -12.83
N HIS A 67 -5.97 -15.53 -13.51
CA HIS A 67 -4.57 -15.10 -13.45
C HIS A 67 -4.39 -13.69 -14.01
N ALA A 68 -4.91 -13.42 -15.21
CA ALA A 68 -4.85 -12.12 -15.86
C ALA A 68 -5.58 -11.02 -15.06
N LEU A 69 -6.74 -11.34 -14.49
CA LEU A 69 -7.43 -10.44 -13.55
C LEU A 69 -6.58 -10.17 -12.30
N GLY A 70 -5.88 -11.18 -11.81
CA GLY A 70 -4.94 -11.06 -10.72
C GLY A 70 -3.83 -10.05 -11.01
N VAL A 71 -3.25 -10.07 -12.20
CA VAL A 71 -2.20 -9.13 -12.60
C VAL A 71 -2.76 -7.74 -12.91
N LEU A 72 -3.94 -7.66 -13.53
CA LEU A 72 -4.62 -6.37 -13.74
C LEU A 72 -4.89 -5.64 -12.42
N PHE A 73 -5.21 -6.38 -11.36
CA PHE A 73 -5.39 -5.82 -10.03
C PHE A 73 -4.10 -5.22 -9.46
N ILE A 74 -2.93 -5.79 -9.75
CA ILE A 74 -1.63 -5.23 -9.34
C ILE A 74 -1.36 -3.94 -10.12
N VAL A 75 -1.66 -3.90 -11.42
CA VAL A 75 -1.54 -2.67 -12.22
C VAL A 75 -2.44 -1.56 -11.65
N TRP A 76 -3.68 -1.90 -11.29
CA TRP A 76 -4.62 -0.95 -10.67
C TRP A 76 -4.09 -0.38 -9.35
N THR A 77 -3.59 -1.24 -8.45
CA THR A 77 -3.07 -0.78 -7.14
C THR A 77 -1.82 0.08 -7.29
N LEU A 78 -0.94 -0.25 -8.24
CA LEU A 78 0.22 0.59 -8.60
C LEU A 78 -0.22 1.95 -9.14
N SER A 79 -1.22 1.99 -10.02
CA SER A 79 -1.78 3.25 -10.53
C SER A 79 -2.36 4.12 -9.41
N ALA A 80 -3.05 3.53 -8.45
CA ALA A 80 -3.59 4.25 -7.30
C ALA A 80 -2.49 4.79 -6.38
N LEU A 81 -1.39 4.05 -6.18
CA LEU A 81 -0.22 4.53 -5.43
C LEU A 81 0.50 5.68 -6.14
N ILE A 82 0.66 5.60 -7.47
CA ILE A 82 1.24 6.68 -8.27
C ILE A 82 0.39 7.94 -8.15
N SER A 83 -0.94 7.83 -8.23
CA SER A 83 -1.84 8.97 -8.03
C SER A 83 -1.67 9.62 -6.64
N ALA A 84 -1.50 8.81 -5.58
CA ALA A 84 -1.23 9.31 -4.24
C ALA A 84 0.12 10.06 -4.16
N GLU A 85 1.14 9.55 -4.85
CA GLU A 85 2.47 10.16 -4.88
C GLU A 85 2.49 11.47 -5.68
N VAL A 86 1.78 11.53 -6.82
CA VAL A 86 1.60 12.77 -7.60
C VAL A 86 0.88 13.84 -6.78
N ASP A 87 -0.15 13.44 -6.03
CA ASP A 87 -0.91 14.35 -5.18
C ASP A 87 -0.08 14.84 -3.97
N TYR A 88 0.79 13.99 -3.43
CA TYR A 88 1.79 14.39 -2.44
C TYR A 88 2.75 15.45 -2.98
N VAL A 89 3.31 15.25 -4.19
CA VAL A 89 4.23 16.21 -4.81
C VAL A 89 3.55 17.57 -5.05
N ARG A 90 2.26 17.58 -5.39
CA ARG A 90 1.49 18.83 -5.59
C ARG A 90 1.12 19.54 -4.29
N THR A 91 0.77 18.80 -3.25
CA THR A 91 0.13 19.36 -2.04
C THR A 91 1.06 19.38 -0.83
N ASN A 92 2.23 18.73 -0.93
CA ASN A 92 3.23 18.51 0.12
C ASN A 92 2.64 17.90 1.40
N ARG A 93 1.50 17.20 1.26
CA ARG A 93 0.68 16.58 2.32
C ARG A 93 0.47 15.12 1.95
N PHE A 94 0.82 14.21 2.86
CA PHE A 94 0.74 12.78 2.62
C PHE A 94 -0.68 12.28 2.86
N HIS A 95 -1.38 11.90 1.79
CA HIS A 95 -2.73 11.35 1.86
C HIS A 95 -2.69 9.84 2.16
N LEU A 96 -2.41 9.50 3.42
CA LEU A 96 -2.45 8.14 3.99
C LEU A 96 -3.74 7.38 3.66
N ARG A 97 -4.84 8.11 3.45
CA ARG A 97 -6.15 7.57 3.05
C ARG A 97 -6.07 6.71 1.79
N VAL A 98 -5.39 7.18 0.73
CA VAL A 98 -5.30 6.45 -0.54
C VAL A 98 -4.43 5.20 -0.39
N PHE A 99 -3.36 5.29 0.40
CA PHE A 99 -2.51 4.14 0.71
C PHE A 99 -3.30 3.05 1.46
N LEU A 100 -4.10 3.42 2.47
CA LEU A 100 -4.95 2.48 3.20
C LEU A 100 -6.04 1.87 2.31
N GLU A 101 -6.64 2.64 1.42
CA GLU A 101 -7.63 2.17 0.46
C GLU A 101 -7.05 1.09 -0.46
N VAL A 102 -5.86 1.34 -1.01
CA VAL A 102 -5.15 0.37 -1.85
C VAL A 102 -4.71 -0.87 -1.07
N ALA A 103 -4.24 -0.71 0.17
CA ALA A 103 -3.87 -1.82 1.03
C ALA A 103 -5.08 -2.72 1.34
N MET A 104 -6.23 -2.14 1.67
CA MET A 104 -7.47 -2.88 1.90
C MET A 104 -7.92 -3.65 0.66
N ILE A 105 -7.96 -2.99 -0.51
CA ILE A 105 -8.27 -3.59 -1.80
C ILE A 105 -7.35 -4.78 -2.10
N THR A 106 -6.04 -4.65 -1.85
CA THR A 106 -5.05 -5.72 -2.05
C THR A 106 -5.24 -6.90 -1.09
N LEU A 107 -5.56 -6.64 0.17
CA LEU A 107 -5.87 -7.71 1.14
C LEU A 107 -7.14 -8.46 0.75
N LEU A 108 -8.17 -7.74 0.28
CA LEU A 108 -9.39 -8.35 -0.26
C LEU A 108 -9.10 -9.25 -1.47
N ARG A 109 -8.23 -8.81 -2.40
CA ARG A 109 -7.79 -9.68 -3.52
C ARG A 109 -7.18 -10.98 -3.03
N GLN A 110 -6.29 -10.92 -2.05
CA GLN A 110 -5.66 -12.14 -1.50
C GLN A 110 -6.69 -13.07 -0.86
N LEU A 111 -7.72 -12.53 -0.21
CA LEU A 111 -8.82 -13.30 0.36
C LEU A 111 -9.67 -14.00 -0.70
N ILE A 112 -9.83 -13.41 -1.89
CA ILE A 112 -10.62 -13.98 -2.99
C ILE A 112 -9.81 -15.00 -3.81
N VAL A 113 -8.54 -14.71 -4.12
CA VAL A 113 -7.72 -15.54 -5.02
C VAL A 113 -7.28 -16.85 -4.36
N ARG A 114 -6.93 -16.85 -3.07
CA ARG A 114 -6.48 -18.07 -2.36
C ARG A 114 -7.53 -19.20 -2.31
N PRO A 115 -8.81 -18.96 -1.95
CA PRO A 115 -9.80 -20.03 -1.93
C PRO A 115 -10.13 -20.56 -3.33
N VAL A 116 -9.97 -19.75 -4.39
CA VAL A 116 -10.15 -20.22 -5.77
C VAL A 116 -9.10 -21.27 -6.15
N GLN A 117 -7.85 -21.11 -5.69
CA GLN A 117 -6.78 -22.09 -5.86
C GLN A 117 -7.00 -23.31 -4.97
N ALA A 118 -7.58 -23.10 -3.78
CA ALA A 118 -7.90 -24.18 -2.87
C ALA A 118 -9.01 -25.11 -3.41
N VAL A 119 -10.06 -24.53 -4.01
CA VAL A 119 -11.17 -25.26 -4.63
C VAL A 119 -10.76 -25.90 -5.96
N ALA A 120 -9.75 -25.36 -6.65
CA ALA A 120 -9.21 -25.90 -7.90
C ALA A 120 -8.32 -27.15 -7.74
N GLY A 121 -8.10 -27.65 -6.52
CA GLY A 121 -7.58 -29.01 -6.29
C GLY A 121 -6.23 -29.15 -5.59
N ASP A 122 -5.71 -28.12 -4.92
CA ASP A 122 -4.42 -28.19 -4.20
C ASP A 122 -4.54 -27.84 -2.70
N VAL A 123 -5.54 -28.42 -2.01
CA VAL A 123 -5.56 -28.41 -0.54
C VAL A 123 -5.63 -29.82 -0.04
N GLN A 124 -4.47 -30.34 0.39
CA GLN A 124 -4.44 -31.42 1.37
C GLN A 124 -5.05 -30.86 2.66
N THR A 125 -6.32 -31.15 2.89
CA THR A 125 -7.18 -30.73 4.02
C THR A 125 -6.74 -31.29 5.38
N GLY A 126 -5.44 -31.54 5.58
CA GLY A 126 -4.88 -32.13 6.78
C GLY A 126 -3.78 -31.30 7.46
N ASP A 127 -3.33 -30.19 6.86
CA ASP A 127 -2.23 -29.41 7.43
C ASP A 127 -2.73 -28.25 8.30
N TRP A 128 -2.44 -28.35 9.60
CA TRP A 128 -2.83 -27.39 10.65
C TRP A 128 -2.17 -26.01 10.47
N SER A 129 -1.15 -25.93 9.60
CA SER A 129 -0.47 -24.69 9.20
C SER A 129 -1.38 -23.74 8.39
N SER A 130 -2.29 -24.31 7.58
CA SER A 130 -3.18 -23.56 6.69
C SER A 130 -4.16 -22.67 7.47
N LEU A 131 -4.64 -23.17 8.62
CA LEU A 131 -5.60 -22.47 9.47
C LEU A 131 -4.98 -21.24 10.15
N TRP A 132 -3.71 -21.31 10.52
CA TRP A 132 -2.97 -20.18 11.10
C TRP A 132 -2.74 -19.07 10.06
N GLN A 133 -2.44 -19.44 8.81
CA GLN A 133 -2.29 -18.46 7.73
C GLN A 133 -3.60 -17.76 7.36
N TYR A 134 -4.73 -18.47 7.33
CA TYR A 134 -6.04 -17.83 7.16
C TYR A 134 -6.39 -16.91 8.34
N GLY A 135 -6.05 -17.30 9.57
CA GLY A 135 -6.18 -16.46 10.76
C GLY A 135 -5.36 -15.17 10.69
N LEU A 136 -4.10 -15.24 10.24
CA LEU A 136 -3.23 -14.07 10.06
C LEU A 136 -3.73 -13.11 8.98
N LEU A 137 -4.30 -13.63 7.89
CA LEU A 137 -4.90 -12.79 6.85
C LEU A 137 -6.15 -12.06 7.35
N LEU A 138 -7.02 -12.75 8.08
CA LEU A 138 -8.21 -12.16 8.70
C LEU A 138 -7.83 -11.12 9.75
N ALA A 139 -6.85 -11.41 10.59
CA ALA A 139 -6.31 -10.46 11.56
C ALA A 139 -5.74 -9.22 10.88
N GLY A 140 -4.94 -9.39 9.82
CA GLY A 140 -4.41 -8.28 9.02
C GLY A 140 -5.50 -7.44 8.37
N LEU A 141 -6.54 -8.06 7.81
CA LEU A 141 -7.68 -7.36 7.23
C LEU A 141 -8.45 -6.54 8.29
N ILE A 142 -8.67 -7.12 9.47
CA ILE A 142 -9.31 -6.42 10.60
C ILE A 142 -8.46 -5.23 11.07
N THR A 143 -7.14 -5.40 11.21
CA THR A 143 -6.25 -4.30 11.58
C THR A 143 -6.31 -3.14 10.58
N VAL A 144 -6.28 -3.42 9.28
CA VAL A 144 -6.38 -2.38 8.24
C VAL A 144 -7.77 -1.73 8.23
N ALA A 145 -8.85 -2.51 8.41
CA ALA A 145 -10.20 -1.99 8.49
C ALA A 145 -10.41 -1.05 9.70
N ILE A 146 -9.84 -1.41 10.86
CA ILE A 146 -9.88 -0.56 12.07
C ILE A 146 -9.11 0.73 11.82
N ALA A 147 -7.91 0.66 11.22
CA ALA A 147 -7.12 1.85 10.89
C ALA A 147 -7.86 2.80 9.93
N HIS A 148 -8.51 2.26 8.89
CA HIS A 148 -9.31 3.05 7.96
C HIS A 148 -10.52 3.71 8.65
N ARG A 149 -11.19 3.02 9.58
CA ARG A 149 -12.30 3.60 10.35
C ARG A 149 -11.83 4.74 11.26
N LEU A 150 -10.68 4.56 11.93
CA LEU A 150 -10.11 5.57 12.82
C LEU A 150 -9.76 6.87 12.07
N ILE A 151 -9.12 6.76 10.90
CA ILE A 151 -8.81 7.93 10.06
C ILE A 151 -10.08 8.61 9.53
N GLY A 152 -11.16 7.85 9.34
CA GLY A 152 -12.47 8.36 8.92
C GLY A 152 -13.18 9.17 10.00
N ASP A 153 -13.08 8.74 11.26
CA ASP A 153 -13.71 9.42 12.40
C ASP A 153 -12.98 10.74 12.78
N GLU A 154 -11.66 10.84 12.56
CA GLU A 154 -10.91 12.10 12.78
C GLU A 154 -11.35 13.25 11.85
N ASP A 155 -11.70 12.91 10.60
CA ASP A 155 -12.23 13.89 9.64
C ASP A 155 -13.69 14.27 9.92
N ALA A 156 -14.45 13.40 10.62
CA ALA A 156 -15.82 13.67 11.05
C ALA A 156 -15.90 14.62 12.27
N LEU A 157 -14.89 14.60 13.15
CA LEU A 157 -14.82 15.47 14.35
C LEU A 157 -14.39 16.91 14.04
N LYS A 158 -13.87 17.19 12.84
CA LYS A 158 -13.42 18.52 12.41
C LYS A 158 -14.46 19.33 11.61
N ARG A 159 -15.68 18.82 11.45
CA ARG A 159 -16.80 19.53 10.81
C ARG A 159 -17.78 20.09 11.83
#